data_AF-A0A089JTQ5-F1
#
_entry.id   AF-A0A089JTQ5-F1
#
_cell.length_a   1.000
_cell.length_b   1.000
_cell.length_c   1.000
_cell.angle_alpha   90.00
_cell.angle_beta   90.00
_cell.angle_gamma   90.00
#
_symmetry.space_group_name_H-M   'P 1'
#
loop_
_entity.id
_entity.type
_entity.pdbx_description
1 polymer ?
#
loop_
_entity_poly.entity_id
_entity_poly.type
_entity_poly.pdbx_seq_one_letter_code
_entity_poly.pdbx_strand_id
1 'polypeptide(L)'
;MTIKQALTLRNIMIILCIFMLVLLGQKALAIEDKIQTVREAERLYAAGELIAAENQYRLAAANTAILYKEEQINARLKELAPITAIRSSLRGLVLTLEDQLTVKDFTGYMESYASLLSLKSKYMVTGGLYEVYYRQLSADSGISEKMTAGFRQFKEQFLAGLTESQKNAANNTTGAGSAESVKWSLLQIPDAYYGGPGAKEELLAAKFEAHDTARLKALAAAGSFQPMLDSALSMEEAYQSHSYTADWIADQVQESTTLILSKDLDGDRAAAFAGHAVAYRKYAESAGLKSSKVLKLIDSSTSRLLREAARQVRGGQYAEAIRLYGDLNPLQDTSEAVAAATLAWNTAEPVRLLPGGDVQGSYTLTASVTGRYGAKVAVAGVDASGRLVYADMSDDGTLSTRTGGTVPDADALIELTYDESLSVYSEVPVVTAIGSREDGRRTFTAYTIRPEGISQLFSFAGGGYELMAEDGSIRVSDTDLAEGQDGQTAIFRQVNGAYEFSEIYREVTYTTIDATQLELHPYEKVTLSCDIYIDSAGRMVASSNGRYLILQGETGGVTGLAVVSGQFENGYDYAETDAGEQYVPVFIVDSIGSLSIQIP
;
A
#
# COMPACT_ATOMS: atom_id res chain seq x y z
N MET A 1 -27.51 -92.33 48.20
CA MET A 1 -26.54 -92.85 49.19
C MET A 1 -25.94 -91.66 49.93
N THR A 2 -26.09 -91.67 51.24
CA THR A 2 -26.17 -90.49 52.10
C THR A 2 -24.79 -89.96 52.52
N ILE A 3 -24.51 -88.72 52.14
CA ILE A 3 -23.37 -87.89 52.57
C ILE A 3 -23.23 -87.82 54.11
N LYS A 4 -24.27 -88.19 54.86
CA LYS A 4 -24.29 -88.27 56.33
C LYS A 4 -23.77 -89.58 56.96
N GLN A 5 -23.57 -90.67 56.21
CA GLN A 5 -22.97 -91.91 56.73
C GLN A 5 -21.51 -92.14 56.32
N ALA A 6 -20.99 -91.35 55.36
CA ALA A 6 -19.57 -91.28 55.05
C ALA A 6 -18.75 -90.42 56.05
N LEU A 7 -19.43 -89.59 56.85
CA LEU A 7 -18.86 -88.72 57.90
C LEU A 7 -18.93 -89.35 59.31
N THR A 8 -18.49 -90.60 59.46
CA THR A 8 -18.13 -91.12 60.79
C THR A 8 -16.73 -90.62 61.15
N LEU A 9 -16.49 -90.24 62.41
CA LEU A 9 -15.20 -89.71 62.91
C LEU A 9 -14.00 -90.56 62.42
N ARG A 10 -14.20 -91.89 62.35
CA ARG A 10 -13.22 -92.86 61.86
C ARG A 10 -12.88 -92.71 60.37
N ASN A 11 -13.85 -92.47 59.49
CA ASN A 11 -13.59 -92.33 58.05
C ASN A 11 -12.96 -90.97 57.72
N ILE A 12 -13.33 -89.92 58.45
CA ILE A 12 -12.66 -88.61 58.37
C ILE A 12 -11.20 -88.75 58.85
N MET A 13 -10.96 -89.45 59.97
CA MET A 13 -9.60 -89.72 60.47
C MET A 13 -8.75 -90.50 59.46
N ILE A 14 -9.30 -91.52 58.78
CA ILE A 14 -8.56 -92.28 57.77
C ILE A 14 -8.20 -91.40 56.56
N ILE A 15 -9.13 -90.58 56.07
CA ILE A 15 -8.86 -89.64 54.96
C ILE A 15 -7.81 -88.60 55.40
N LEU A 16 -7.90 -88.08 56.61
CA LEU A 16 -6.94 -87.12 57.18
C LEU A 16 -5.55 -87.75 57.37
N CYS A 17 -5.47 -89.04 57.74
CA CYS A 17 -4.23 -89.80 57.78
C CYS A 17 -3.62 -90.00 56.39
N ILE A 18 -4.42 -90.32 55.38
CA ILE A 18 -3.94 -90.42 53.99
C ILE A 18 -3.43 -89.06 53.52
N PHE A 19 -4.16 -87.98 53.82
CA PHE A 19 -3.74 -86.62 53.49
C PHE A 19 -2.45 -86.22 54.21
N MET A 20 -2.30 -86.57 55.49
CA MET A 20 -1.04 -86.41 56.24
C MET A 20 0.11 -87.19 55.61
N LEU A 21 -0.11 -88.43 55.17
CA LEU A 21 0.93 -89.24 54.52
C LEU A 21 1.35 -88.64 53.18
N VAL A 22 0.42 -88.11 52.39
CA VAL A 22 0.72 -87.39 51.14
C VAL A 22 1.51 -86.10 51.44
N LEU A 23 1.09 -85.31 52.42
CA LEU A 23 1.81 -84.10 52.84
C LEU A 23 3.21 -84.42 53.39
N LEU A 24 3.37 -85.53 54.12
CA LEU A 24 4.66 -86.01 54.61
C LEU A 24 5.57 -86.47 53.45
N GLY A 25 5.02 -87.18 52.47
CA GLY A 25 5.74 -87.57 51.26
C GLY A 25 6.20 -86.36 50.44
N GLN A 26 5.30 -85.39 50.21
CA GLN A 26 5.64 -84.13 49.55
C GLN A 26 6.71 -83.35 50.31
N LYS A 27 6.61 -83.30 51.65
CA LYS A 27 7.62 -82.66 52.49
C LYS A 27 8.97 -83.37 52.42
N ALA A 28 8.99 -84.70 52.42
CA ALA A 28 10.23 -85.48 52.32
C ALA A 28 10.97 -85.21 51.00
N LEU A 29 10.24 -85.16 49.88
CA LEU A 29 10.82 -84.80 48.57
C LEU A 29 11.34 -83.36 48.56
N ALA A 30 10.60 -82.41 49.15
CA ALA A 30 11.05 -81.02 49.24
C ALA A 30 12.30 -80.86 50.14
N ILE A 31 12.46 -81.70 51.17
CA ILE A 31 13.66 -81.72 52.01
C ILE A 31 14.88 -82.24 51.23
N GLU A 32 14.72 -83.33 50.51
CA GLU A 32 15.78 -83.90 49.68
C GLU A 32 16.23 -82.92 48.60
N ASP A 33 15.28 -82.29 47.91
CA ASP A 33 15.52 -81.25 46.93
C ASP A 33 16.34 -80.11 47.55
N LYS A 34 15.92 -79.54 48.69
CA LYS A 34 16.65 -78.46 49.37
C LYS A 34 18.09 -78.82 49.71
N ILE A 35 18.35 -80.03 50.22
CA ILE A 35 19.70 -80.48 50.56
C ILE A 35 20.58 -80.58 49.31
N GLN A 36 20.02 -81.10 48.21
CA GLN A 36 20.72 -81.20 46.94
C GLN A 36 21.00 -79.82 46.34
N THR A 37 20.02 -78.91 46.36
CA THR A 37 20.17 -77.53 45.88
C THR A 37 21.29 -76.79 46.61
N VAL A 38 21.39 -76.91 47.94
CA VAL A 38 22.45 -76.26 48.73
C VAL A 38 23.83 -76.83 48.41
N ARG A 39 23.95 -78.16 48.26
CA ARG A 39 25.24 -78.80 47.90
C ARG A 39 25.72 -78.36 46.52
N GLU A 40 24.79 -78.27 45.58
CA GLU A 40 25.10 -77.84 44.22
C GLU A 40 25.45 -76.33 44.18
N ALA A 41 24.77 -75.50 44.98
CA ALA A 41 25.10 -74.09 45.15
C ALA A 41 26.53 -73.88 45.69
N GLU A 42 26.93 -74.67 46.69
CA GLU A 42 28.29 -74.65 47.27
C GLU A 42 29.35 -75.06 46.25
N ARG A 43 29.08 -76.12 45.48
CA ARG A 43 29.97 -76.60 44.41
C ARG A 43 30.21 -75.53 43.34
N LEU A 44 29.13 -74.90 42.86
CA LEU A 44 29.18 -73.85 41.83
C LEU A 44 29.85 -72.58 42.34
N TYR A 45 29.64 -72.22 43.61
CA TYR A 45 30.30 -71.08 44.24
C TYR A 45 31.82 -71.30 44.33
N ALA A 46 32.26 -72.49 44.74
CA ALA A 46 33.68 -72.86 44.77
C ALA A 46 34.32 -72.91 43.36
N ALA A 47 33.55 -73.21 42.33
CA ALA A 47 34.00 -73.21 40.94
C ALA A 47 34.09 -71.80 40.31
N GLY A 48 33.67 -70.74 41.04
CA GLY A 48 33.62 -69.37 40.51
C GLY A 48 32.44 -69.11 39.54
N GLU A 49 31.51 -70.06 39.41
CA GLU A 49 30.30 -69.93 38.60
C GLU A 49 29.21 -69.19 39.38
N LEU A 50 29.47 -67.92 39.72
CA LEU A 50 28.67 -67.16 40.68
C LEU A 50 27.20 -66.94 40.25
N ILE A 51 26.91 -66.88 38.94
CA ILE A 51 25.54 -66.79 38.42
C ILE A 51 24.74 -68.07 38.71
N ALA A 52 25.34 -69.23 38.45
CA ALA A 52 24.71 -70.53 38.66
C ALA A 52 24.58 -70.83 40.17
N ALA A 53 25.60 -70.46 40.95
CA ALA A 53 25.56 -70.53 42.41
C ALA A 53 24.43 -69.68 43.00
N GLU A 54 24.27 -68.44 42.55
CA GLU A 54 23.20 -67.54 43.02
C GLU A 54 21.80 -68.11 42.72
N ASN A 55 21.60 -68.72 41.54
CA ASN A 55 20.34 -69.38 41.18
C ASN A 55 20.00 -70.50 42.16
N GLN A 56 20.97 -71.37 42.45
CA GLN A 56 20.78 -72.49 43.37
C GLN A 56 20.57 -72.01 44.81
N TYR A 57 21.32 -71.02 45.29
CA TYR A 57 21.08 -70.44 46.62
C TYR A 57 19.68 -69.82 46.74
N ARG A 58 19.14 -69.20 45.67
CA ARG A 58 17.77 -68.67 45.67
C ARG A 58 16.70 -69.76 45.67
N LEU A 59 16.89 -70.83 44.90
CA LEU A 59 15.99 -72.00 44.94
C LEU A 59 15.98 -72.63 46.33
N ALA A 60 17.15 -72.76 46.95
CA ALA A 60 17.28 -73.28 48.31
C ALA A 60 16.60 -72.38 49.34
N ALA A 61 16.71 -71.06 49.20
CA ALA A 61 16.05 -70.08 50.08
C ALA A 61 14.51 -70.06 49.91
N ALA A 62 14.01 -70.28 48.69
CA ALA A 62 12.57 -70.31 48.40
C ALA A 62 11.89 -71.58 48.95
N ASN A 63 12.64 -72.67 49.13
CA ASN A 63 12.12 -73.90 49.69
C ASN A 63 12.04 -73.80 51.23
N THR A 64 10.82 -73.72 51.77
CA THR A 64 10.56 -73.57 53.21
C THR A 64 10.29 -74.89 53.94
N ALA A 65 10.48 -76.04 53.28
CA ALA A 65 10.13 -77.35 53.84
C ALA A 65 10.98 -77.75 55.07
N ILE A 66 12.21 -77.23 55.17
CA ILE A 66 13.14 -77.43 56.30
C ILE A 66 14.04 -76.19 56.48
N LEU A 67 14.43 -75.93 57.72
CA LEU A 67 15.47 -74.97 58.08
C LEU A 67 16.83 -75.67 57.96
N TYR A 68 17.47 -75.58 56.81
CA TYR A 68 18.74 -76.25 56.51
C TYR A 68 19.75 -75.23 55.99
N LYS A 69 20.81 -74.99 56.78
CA LYS A 69 21.90 -74.03 56.46
C LYS A 69 21.41 -72.61 56.13
N GLU A 70 20.28 -72.17 56.69
CA GLU A 70 19.67 -70.86 56.36
C GLU A 70 20.61 -69.67 56.54
N GLU A 71 21.39 -69.64 57.62
CA GLU A 71 22.34 -68.54 57.88
C GLU A 71 23.43 -68.47 56.79
N GLN A 72 23.92 -69.64 56.35
CA GLN A 72 24.92 -69.73 55.30
C GLN A 72 24.33 -69.36 53.92
N ILE A 73 23.11 -69.81 53.63
CA ILE A 73 22.37 -69.42 52.41
C ILE A 73 22.22 -67.89 52.38
N ASN A 74 21.76 -67.29 53.49
CA ASN A 74 21.59 -65.84 53.59
C ASN A 74 22.90 -65.07 53.47
N ALA A 75 23.99 -65.54 54.11
CA ALA A 75 25.31 -64.93 54.00
C ALA A 75 25.84 -64.97 52.55
N ARG A 76 25.71 -66.11 51.85
CA ARG A 76 26.14 -66.25 50.45
C ARG A 76 25.27 -65.44 49.50
N LEU A 77 23.95 -65.37 49.72
CA LEU A 77 23.07 -64.48 48.96
C LEU A 77 23.43 -63.00 49.18
N LYS A 78 23.87 -62.61 50.39
CA LYS A 78 24.34 -61.24 50.66
C LYS A 78 25.64 -60.92 49.91
N GLU A 79 26.57 -61.86 49.80
CA GLU A 79 27.78 -61.70 48.99
C GLU A 79 27.49 -61.65 47.48
N LEU A 80 26.53 -62.45 47.01
CA LEU A 80 26.09 -62.50 45.62
C LEU A 80 25.08 -61.38 45.27
N ALA A 81 24.77 -60.49 46.22
CA ALA A 81 23.81 -59.42 46.05
C ALA A 81 24.05 -58.54 44.80
N PRO A 82 25.29 -58.21 44.39
CA PRO A 82 25.53 -57.48 43.15
C PRO A 82 25.07 -58.23 41.89
N ILE A 83 25.22 -59.57 41.84
CA ILE A 83 24.76 -60.41 40.72
C ILE A 83 23.24 -60.47 40.70
N THR A 84 22.61 -60.64 41.86
CA THR A 84 21.15 -60.57 41.99
C THR A 84 20.63 -59.21 41.53
N ALA A 85 21.30 -58.11 41.91
CA ALA A 85 20.93 -56.75 41.53
C ALA A 85 21.06 -56.50 40.02
N ILE A 86 22.13 -57.00 39.37
CA ILE A 86 22.27 -56.95 37.91
C ILE A 86 21.10 -57.69 37.26
N ARG A 87 20.82 -58.93 37.68
CA ARG A 87 19.76 -59.73 37.08
C ARG A 87 18.37 -59.12 37.27
N SER A 88 18.05 -58.64 38.48
CA SER A 88 16.75 -58.02 38.75
C SER A 88 16.58 -56.72 37.96
N SER A 89 17.64 -55.92 37.83
CA SER A 89 17.60 -54.67 37.07
C SER A 89 17.40 -54.94 35.58
N LEU A 90 18.15 -55.89 35.01
CA LEU A 90 17.98 -56.28 33.60
C LEU A 90 16.60 -56.86 33.32
N ARG A 91 16.09 -57.74 34.20
CA ARG A 91 14.74 -58.31 34.05
C ARG A 91 13.65 -57.25 34.18
N GLY A 92 13.80 -56.31 35.12
CA GLY A 92 12.92 -55.16 35.26
C GLY A 92 12.91 -54.30 33.99
N LEU A 93 14.09 -53.94 33.48
CA LEU A 93 14.24 -53.18 32.24
C LEU A 93 13.61 -53.88 31.04
N VAL A 94 13.80 -55.20 30.90
CA VAL A 94 13.17 -55.97 29.82
C VAL A 94 11.65 -55.86 29.86
N LEU A 95 11.02 -56.04 31.03
CA LEU A 95 9.57 -55.95 31.19
C LEU A 95 9.07 -54.52 30.92
N THR A 96 9.79 -53.51 31.42
CA THR A 96 9.45 -52.10 31.20
C THR A 96 9.56 -51.73 29.72
N LEU A 97 10.58 -52.20 29.01
CA LEU A 97 10.74 -51.96 27.58
C LEU A 97 9.62 -52.61 26.75
N GLU A 98 9.16 -53.81 27.12
CA GLU A 98 8.04 -54.46 26.44
C GLU A 98 6.74 -53.67 26.59
N ASP A 99 6.47 -53.16 27.79
CA ASP A 99 5.30 -52.31 28.05
C ASP A 99 5.39 -51.00 27.28
N GLN A 100 6.54 -50.31 27.34
CA GLN A 100 6.81 -49.06 26.63
C GLN A 100 6.68 -49.19 25.11
N LEU A 101 7.12 -50.32 24.53
CA LEU A 101 6.94 -50.59 23.10
C LEU A 101 5.48 -50.85 22.73
N THR A 102 4.71 -51.45 23.63
CA THR A 102 3.27 -51.71 23.44
C THR A 102 2.47 -50.42 23.47
N VAL A 103 2.73 -49.54 24.44
CA VAL A 103 2.06 -48.24 24.56
C VAL A 103 2.68 -47.13 23.70
N LYS A 104 3.77 -47.44 22.98
CA LYS A 104 4.52 -46.51 22.12
C LYS A 104 5.08 -45.28 22.87
N ASP A 105 5.46 -45.47 24.12
CA ASP A 105 6.06 -44.42 24.95
C ASP A 105 7.56 -44.28 24.66
N PHE A 106 7.90 -43.42 23.70
CA PHE A 106 9.29 -43.15 23.32
C PHE A 106 10.09 -42.47 24.44
N THR A 107 9.46 -41.59 25.21
CA THR A 107 10.14 -40.87 26.30
C THR A 107 10.56 -41.86 27.39
N GLY A 108 9.62 -42.69 27.84
CA GLY A 108 9.92 -43.77 28.78
C GLY A 108 10.95 -44.75 28.22
N TYR A 109 10.90 -45.05 26.92
CA TYR A 109 11.89 -45.91 26.27
C TYR A 109 13.30 -45.32 26.34
N MET A 110 13.46 -44.01 26.15
CA MET A 110 14.73 -43.30 26.30
C MET A 110 15.23 -43.30 27.76
N GLU A 111 14.33 -43.21 28.75
CA GLU A 111 14.69 -43.36 30.17
C GLU A 111 15.21 -44.77 30.49
N SER A 112 14.57 -45.81 29.93
CA SER A 112 15.02 -47.20 30.04
C SER A 112 16.38 -47.40 29.38
N TYR A 113 16.63 -46.75 28.24
CA TYR A 113 17.93 -46.75 27.59
C TYR A 113 19.01 -46.07 28.44
N ALA A 114 18.73 -44.90 29.02
CA ALA A 114 19.64 -44.21 29.94
C ALA A 114 19.94 -45.07 31.18
N SER A 115 18.93 -45.74 31.72
CA SER A 115 19.07 -46.68 32.85
C SER A 115 19.96 -47.87 32.49
N LEU A 116 19.84 -48.42 31.28
CA LEU A 116 20.73 -49.47 30.78
C LEU A 116 22.17 -48.97 30.64
N LEU A 117 22.38 -47.76 30.12
CA LEU A 117 23.72 -47.16 30.03
C LEU A 117 24.33 -46.94 31.42
N SER A 118 23.54 -46.49 32.40
CA SER A 118 23.99 -46.36 33.79
C SER A 118 24.31 -47.70 34.44
N LEU A 119 23.55 -48.75 34.11
CA LEU A 119 23.82 -50.11 34.62
C LEU A 119 25.12 -50.65 34.01
N LYS A 120 25.31 -50.43 32.70
CA LYS A 120 26.53 -50.75 31.98
C LYS A 120 27.74 -50.02 32.57
N SER A 121 27.66 -48.70 32.79
CA SER A 121 28.78 -47.94 33.36
C SER A 121 29.15 -48.37 34.78
N LYS A 122 28.16 -48.82 35.57
CA LYS A 122 28.38 -49.30 36.95
C LYS A 122 29.08 -50.66 37.03
N TYR A 123 28.74 -51.60 36.15
CA TYR A 123 29.20 -53.01 36.26
C TYR A 123 30.14 -53.46 35.14
N MET A 124 30.25 -52.70 34.05
CA MET A 124 31.12 -52.98 32.91
C MET A 124 32.36 -52.07 32.91
N VAL A 125 33.05 -52.03 34.05
CA VAL A 125 34.34 -51.35 34.22
C VAL A 125 35.46 -52.32 33.85
N THR A 126 36.40 -51.90 32.99
CA THR A 126 37.51 -52.74 32.51
C THR A 126 38.29 -53.36 33.67
N GLY A 127 38.32 -54.69 33.75
CA GLY A 127 39.02 -55.43 34.81
C GLY A 127 38.25 -55.50 36.14
N GLY A 128 37.00 -55.05 36.15
CA GLY A 128 36.12 -55.12 37.32
C GLY A 128 35.65 -56.54 37.63
N LEU A 129 35.43 -56.82 38.92
CA LEU A 129 35.01 -58.14 39.44
C LEU A 129 33.72 -58.69 38.81
N TYR A 130 32.83 -57.80 38.35
CA TYR A 130 31.50 -58.16 37.82
C TYR A 130 31.36 -58.01 36.31
N GLU A 131 32.43 -57.66 35.58
CA GLU A 131 32.36 -57.38 34.14
C GLU A 131 31.89 -58.60 33.33
N VAL A 132 32.51 -59.77 33.57
CA VAL A 132 32.18 -61.02 32.87
C VAL A 132 30.74 -61.46 33.19
N TYR A 133 30.33 -61.35 34.45
CA TYR A 133 28.98 -61.71 34.87
C TYR A 133 27.91 -60.77 34.31
N TYR A 134 28.21 -59.46 34.20
CA TYR A 134 27.31 -58.51 33.54
C TYR A 134 27.14 -58.84 32.06
N ARG A 135 28.24 -59.14 31.34
CA ARG A 135 28.16 -59.53 29.92
C ARG A 135 27.28 -60.77 29.72
N GLN A 136 27.48 -61.79 30.56
CA GLN A 136 26.67 -63.01 30.49
C GLN A 136 25.19 -62.75 30.80
N LEU A 137 24.88 -62.09 31.92
CA LEU A 137 23.49 -61.77 32.29
C LEU A 137 22.81 -60.84 31.28
N SER A 138 23.54 -59.88 30.71
CA SER A 138 23.02 -59.00 29.66
C SER A 138 22.70 -59.78 28.39
N ALA A 139 23.55 -60.74 27.98
CA ALA A 139 23.26 -61.62 26.85
C ALA A 139 22.05 -62.52 27.13
N ASP A 140 22.03 -63.19 28.29
CA ASP A 140 20.94 -64.09 28.69
C ASP A 140 19.59 -63.36 28.81
N SER A 141 19.59 -62.07 29.15
CA SER A 141 18.37 -61.25 29.25
C SER A 141 17.77 -60.87 27.89
N GLY A 142 18.52 -60.94 26.79
CA GLY A 142 18.09 -60.44 25.48
C GLY A 142 17.89 -58.92 25.40
N ILE A 143 18.35 -58.15 26.40
CA ILE A 143 18.12 -56.70 26.50
C ILE A 143 18.62 -55.93 25.26
N SER A 144 19.76 -56.35 24.69
CA SER A 144 20.36 -55.69 23.51
C SER A 144 19.50 -55.89 22.26
N GLU A 145 18.92 -57.07 22.08
CA GLU A 145 18.04 -57.39 20.95
C GLU A 145 16.74 -56.60 21.06
N LYS A 146 16.14 -56.57 22.25
CA LYS A 146 14.93 -55.77 22.53
C LYS A 146 15.18 -54.28 22.31
N MET A 147 16.32 -53.77 22.78
CA MET A 147 16.71 -52.37 22.58
C MET A 147 16.86 -52.04 21.08
N THR A 148 17.50 -52.94 20.33
CA THR A 148 17.70 -52.77 18.88
C THR A 148 16.38 -52.85 18.10
N ALA A 149 15.51 -53.80 18.45
CA ALA A 149 14.20 -53.95 17.83
C ALA A 149 13.32 -52.73 18.11
N GLY A 150 13.31 -52.23 19.35
CA GLY A 150 12.50 -51.08 19.71
C GLY A 150 12.96 -49.78 19.05
N PHE A 151 14.27 -49.50 19.00
CA PHE A 151 14.76 -48.34 18.26
C PHE A 151 14.48 -48.44 16.75
N ARG A 152 14.57 -49.64 16.18
CA ARG A 152 14.17 -49.86 14.78
C ARG A 152 12.69 -49.55 14.57
N GLN A 153 11.82 -50.07 15.45
CA GLN A 153 10.38 -49.84 15.39
C GLN A 153 10.03 -48.35 15.52
N PHE A 154 10.58 -47.64 16.51
CA PHE A 154 10.36 -46.20 16.68
C PHE A 154 10.88 -45.41 15.47
N LYS A 155 12.07 -45.74 14.96
CA LYS A 155 12.62 -45.11 13.75
C LYS A 155 11.69 -45.29 12.55
N GLU A 156 11.25 -46.51 12.28
CA GLU A 156 10.33 -46.80 11.16
C GLU A 156 8.99 -46.07 11.34
N GLN A 157 8.42 -46.08 12.53
CA GLN A 157 7.19 -45.37 12.86
C GLN A 157 7.32 -43.86 12.64
N PHE A 158 8.39 -43.25 13.14
CA PHE A 158 8.61 -41.82 13.03
C PHE A 158 8.89 -41.38 11.59
N LEU A 159 9.69 -42.14 10.83
CA LEU A 159 9.92 -41.87 9.41
C LEU A 159 8.64 -42.02 8.57
N ALA A 160 7.81 -43.03 8.87
CA ALA A 160 6.51 -43.19 8.23
C ALA A 160 5.56 -42.05 8.59
N GLY A 161 5.50 -41.65 9.86
CA GLY A 161 4.70 -40.51 10.31
C GLY A 161 5.09 -39.20 9.64
N LEU A 162 6.40 -38.94 9.48
CA LEU A 162 6.92 -37.77 8.78
C LEU A 162 6.59 -37.78 7.28
N THR A 163 6.54 -38.97 6.68
CA THR A 163 6.16 -39.13 5.26
C THR A 163 4.66 -38.96 5.05
N GLU A 164 3.83 -39.44 5.98
CA GLU A 164 2.38 -39.28 5.92
C GLU A 164 1.98 -37.82 6.15
N SER A 165 2.67 -37.11 7.06
CA SER A 165 2.40 -35.71 7.35
C SER A 165 2.66 -34.80 6.15
N GLN A 166 3.58 -35.17 5.24
CA GLN A 166 3.82 -34.46 3.98
C GLN A 166 2.58 -34.40 3.08
N LYS A 167 1.72 -35.43 3.10
CA LYS A 167 0.50 -35.45 2.27
C LYS A 167 -0.53 -34.41 2.72
N ASN A 168 -0.50 -34.03 4.01
CA ASN A 168 -1.38 -33.04 4.62
C ASN A 168 -0.59 -31.82 5.14
N ALA A 169 0.44 -31.42 4.39
CA ALA A 169 1.45 -30.44 4.78
C ALA A 169 0.89 -29.08 5.25
N ALA A 170 -0.26 -28.63 4.74
CA ALA A 170 -0.87 -27.34 5.09
C ALA A 170 -1.53 -27.29 6.48
N ASN A 171 -1.94 -28.44 7.05
CA ASN A 171 -2.76 -28.51 8.27
C ASN A 171 -2.01 -29.09 9.49
N ASN A 172 -0.69 -29.30 9.40
CA ASN A 172 0.06 -29.87 10.52
C ASN A 172 0.25 -28.85 11.66
N THR A 173 -0.51 -29.06 12.74
CA THR A 173 -0.45 -28.31 13.98
C THR A 173 0.72 -28.73 14.86
N THR A 174 1.18 -27.84 15.72
CA THR A 174 2.13 -28.11 16.82
C THR A 174 1.40 -28.82 17.98
N GLY A 175 1.94 -29.94 18.48
CA GLY A 175 1.34 -30.72 19.57
C GLY A 175 2.04 -32.05 19.84
N ALA A 176 1.76 -32.71 20.97
CA ALA A 176 2.30 -34.02 21.28
C ALA A 176 1.77 -35.06 20.28
N GLY A 177 2.67 -35.68 19.50
CA GLY A 177 2.32 -36.56 18.39
C GLY A 177 2.20 -35.87 17.02
N SER A 178 2.49 -34.57 16.94
CA SER A 178 2.61 -33.87 15.66
C SER A 178 3.87 -34.27 14.90
N ALA A 179 3.87 -34.02 13.59
CA ALA A 179 5.03 -34.24 12.72
C ALA A 179 6.31 -33.56 13.24
N GLU A 180 6.20 -32.37 13.85
CA GLU A 180 7.34 -31.68 14.46
C GLU A 180 7.87 -32.42 15.69
N SER A 181 7.00 -32.92 16.58
CA SER A 181 7.45 -33.72 17.74
C SER A 181 8.13 -35.02 17.31
N VAL A 182 7.64 -35.62 16.21
CA VAL A 182 8.22 -36.82 15.59
C VAL A 182 9.59 -36.52 14.98
N LYS A 183 9.75 -35.36 14.32
CA LYS A 183 11.02 -34.88 13.75
C LYS A 183 12.12 -34.82 14.82
N TRP A 184 11.83 -34.18 15.94
CA TRP A 184 12.79 -34.04 17.03
C TRP A 184 13.06 -35.35 17.77
N SER A 185 12.07 -36.26 17.84
CA SER A 185 12.26 -37.60 18.42
C SER A 185 13.26 -38.44 17.61
N LEU A 186 13.32 -38.27 16.28
CA LEU A 186 14.31 -38.95 15.43
C LEU A 186 15.77 -38.53 15.76
N LEU A 187 16.00 -37.29 16.18
CA LEU A 187 17.35 -36.85 16.59
C LEU A 187 17.82 -37.55 17.86
N GLN A 188 16.91 -37.91 18.76
CA GLN A 188 17.22 -38.55 20.05
C GLN A 188 17.63 -40.02 19.91
N ILE A 189 17.26 -40.69 18.81
CA ILE A 189 17.65 -42.08 18.57
C ILE A 189 19.18 -42.15 18.37
N PRO A 190 19.91 -43.02 19.10
CA PRO A 190 21.37 -43.10 18.99
C PRO A 190 21.87 -43.50 17.59
N ASP A 191 23.00 -42.94 17.18
CA ASP A 191 23.58 -43.08 15.83
C ASP A 191 23.88 -44.54 15.45
N ALA A 192 24.17 -45.39 16.45
CA ALA A 192 24.37 -46.82 16.27
C ALA A 192 23.17 -47.51 15.59
N TYR A 193 21.95 -46.98 15.77
CA TYR A 193 20.73 -47.52 15.17
C TYR A 193 20.42 -46.96 13.76
N TYR A 194 21.27 -46.05 13.27
CA TYR A 194 21.26 -45.54 11.89
C TYR A 194 22.36 -46.15 11.01
N GLY A 195 23.27 -46.95 11.59
CA GLY A 195 24.46 -47.43 10.88
C GLY A 195 25.68 -46.52 11.06
N GLY A 196 25.62 -45.55 11.97
CA GLY A 196 26.68 -44.61 12.28
C GLY A 196 26.25 -43.15 12.16
N PRO A 197 27.09 -42.21 12.61
CA PRO A 197 26.78 -40.77 12.62
C PRO A 197 26.51 -40.22 11.21
N GLY A 198 27.35 -40.56 10.22
CA GLY A 198 27.15 -40.07 8.85
C GLY A 198 25.85 -40.57 8.20
N ALA A 199 25.48 -41.84 8.43
CA ALA A 199 24.23 -42.39 7.91
C ALA A 199 22.99 -41.79 8.58
N LYS A 200 23.09 -41.40 9.85
CA LYS A 200 22.04 -40.65 10.55
C LYS A 200 21.88 -39.26 9.94
N GLU A 201 22.98 -38.52 9.82
CA GLU A 201 22.99 -37.16 9.29
C GLU A 201 22.38 -37.11 7.87
N GLU A 202 22.84 -37.98 6.97
CA GLU A 202 22.34 -38.06 5.59
C GLU A 202 20.83 -38.37 5.54
N LEU A 203 20.38 -39.38 6.31
CA LEU A 203 18.97 -39.79 6.31
C LEU A 203 18.08 -38.69 6.91
N LEU A 204 18.47 -38.09 8.03
CA LEU A 204 17.67 -37.08 8.70
C LEU A 204 17.63 -35.78 7.90
N ALA A 205 18.76 -35.32 7.35
CA ALA A 205 18.80 -34.15 6.47
C ALA A 205 17.82 -34.30 5.31
N ALA A 206 17.89 -35.42 4.57
CA ALA A 206 17.01 -35.66 3.42
C ALA A 206 15.52 -35.72 3.81
N LYS A 207 15.19 -36.31 4.96
CA LYS A 207 13.81 -36.44 5.42
C LYS A 207 13.24 -35.14 5.95
N PHE A 208 14.04 -34.39 6.69
CA PHE A 208 13.66 -33.11 7.27
C PHE A 208 13.50 -32.06 6.17
N GLU A 209 14.46 -31.98 5.24
CA GLU A 209 14.38 -31.10 4.07
C GLU A 209 13.11 -31.37 3.27
N ALA A 210 12.82 -32.64 2.94
CA ALA A 210 11.62 -32.99 2.19
C ALA A 210 10.33 -32.60 2.93
N HIS A 211 10.28 -32.76 4.25
CA HIS A 211 9.12 -32.40 5.07
C HIS A 211 8.91 -30.88 5.12
N ASP A 212 9.94 -30.13 5.50
CA ASP A 212 9.85 -28.69 5.67
C ASP A 212 9.58 -28.00 4.33
N THR A 213 10.24 -28.45 3.26
CA THR A 213 10.01 -27.97 1.89
C THR A 213 8.58 -28.21 1.43
N ALA A 214 8.02 -29.41 1.65
CA ALA A 214 6.65 -29.72 1.30
C ALA A 214 5.66 -28.81 2.03
N ARG A 215 5.90 -28.54 3.32
CA ARG A 215 5.07 -27.65 4.14
C ARG A 215 5.11 -26.20 3.65
N LEU A 216 6.29 -25.64 3.42
CA LEU A 216 6.43 -24.27 2.91
C LEU A 216 5.81 -24.13 1.51
N LYS A 217 6.03 -25.10 0.61
CA LYS A 217 5.40 -25.11 -0.72
C LYS A 217 3.88 -25.20 -0.65
N ALA A 218 3.33 -26.00 0.27
CA ALA A 218 1.88 -26.10 0.44
C ALA A 218 1.26 -24.78 0.92
N LEU A 219 1.90 -24.10 1.88
CA LEU A 219 1.45 -22.79 2.36
C LEU A 219 1.53 -21.73 1.26
N ALA A 220 2.62 -21.72 0.48
CA ALA A 220 2.78 -20.85 -0.68
C ALA A 220 1.68 -21.09 -1.73
N ALA A 221 1.41 -22.35 -2.08
CA ALA A 221 0.42 -22.73 -3.07
C ALA A 221 -1.02 -22.40 -2.63
N ALA A 222 -1.29 -22.40 -1.32
CA ALA A 222 -2.58 -21.99 -0.75
C ALA A 222 -2.77 -20.46 -0.70
N GLY A 223 -1.81 -19.66 -1.20
CA GLY A 223 -1.84 -18.19 -1.08
C GLY A 223 -1.62 -17.68 0.34
N SER A 224 -1.20 -18.55 1.26
CA SER A 224 -0.97 -18.22 2.68
C SER A 224 0.44 -17.70 2.89
N PHE A 225 0.77 -16.56 2.28
CA PHE A 225 2.13 -16.02 2.26
C PHE A 225 2.66 -15.66 3.66
N GLN A 226 1.90 -14.91 4.46
CA GLN A 226 2.31 -14.58 5.83
C GLN A 226 2.46 -15.84 6.71
N PRO A 227 1.50 -16.79 6.73
CA PRO A 227 1.68 -18.06 7.43
C PRO A 227 2.89 -18.88 6.97
N MET A 228 3.27 -18.82 5.69
CA MET A 228 4.50 -19.45 5.20
C MET A 228 5.74 -18.85 5.86
N LEU A 229 5.83 -17.51 5.92
CA LEU A 229 6.95 -16.80 6.56
C LEU A 229 7.00 -17.05 8.07
N ASP A 230 5.85 -17.01 8.75
CA ASP A 230 5.76 -17.30 10.18
C ASP A 230 6.17 -18.76 10.49
N SER A 231 5.76 -19.70 9.62
CA SER A 231 6.15 -21.10 9.73
C SER A 231 7.66 -21.28 9.52
N ALA A 232 8.28 -20.52 8.61
CA ALA A 232 9.72 -20.59 8.38
C ALA A 232 10.51 -20.08 9.59
N LEU A 233 10.10 -18.94 10.19
CA LEU A 233 10.73 -18.43 11.43
C LEU A 233 10.62 -19.46 12.56
N SER A 234 9.44 -20.04 12.75
CA SER A 234 9.24 -21.07 13.77
C SER A 234 10.10 -22.32 13.51
N MET A 235 10.30 -22.71 12.24
CA MET A 235 11.20 -23.81 11.90
C MET A 235 12.65 -23.45 12.22
N GLU A 236 13.12 -22.27 11.82
CA GLU A 236 14.49 -21.78 12.10
C GLU A 236 14.78 -21.77 13.61
N GLU A 237 13.88 -21.23 14.43
CA GLU A 237 13.98 -21.25 15.89
C GLU A 237 14.04 -22.67 16.45
N ALA A 238 13.19 -23.57 15.92
CA ALA A 238 13.16 -24.95 16.36
C ALA A 238 14.46 -25.69 16.02
N TYR A 239 15.02 -25.48 14.83
CA TYR A 239 16.33 -26.02 14.44
C TYR A 239 17.47 -25.50 15.32
N GLN A 240 17.47 -24.19 15.61
CA GLN A 240 18.44 -23.59 16.51
C GLN A 240 18.36 -24.19 17.92
N SER A 241 17.15 -24.39 18.46
CA SER A 241 16.94 -24.99 19.79
C SER A 241 17.43 -26.43 19.89
N HIS A 242 17.46 -27.17 18.78
CA HIS A 242 17.97 -28.54 18.69
C HIS A 242 19.44 -28.61 18.22
N SER A 243 20.12 -27.47 18.09
CA SER A 243 21.52 -27.39 17.61
C SER A 243 21.74 -28.11 16.27
N TYR A 244 20.76 -28.02 15.36
CA TYR A 244 20.79 -28.64 14.04
C TYR A 244 20.63 -27.56 12.96
N THR A 245 21.49 -27.55 11.94
CA THR A 245 21.46 -26.54 10.88
C THR A 245 20.58 -26.98 9.71
N ALA A 246 19.74 -26.07 9.19
CA ALA A 246 18.78 -26.36 8.14
C ALA A 246 18.76 -25.24 7.07
N ASP A 247 19.81 -25.17 6.26
CA ASP A 247 19.98 -24.13 5.24
C ASP A 247 18.86 -24.13 4.18
N TRP A 248 18.23 -25.30 3.96
CA TRP A 248 17.13 -25.47 2.99
C TRP A 248 15.89 -24.63 3.31
N ILE A 249 15.66 -24.23 4.58
CA ILE A 249 14.51 -23.40 4.93
C ILE A 249 14.63 -22.03 4.28
N ALA A 250 15.77 -21.37 4.49
CA ALA A 250 16.03 -20.05 3.94
C ALA A 250 16.03 -20.06 2.41
N ASP A 251 16.59 -21.11 1.79
CA ASP A 251 16.56 -21.30 0.34
C ASP A 251 15.13 -21.47 -0.18
N GLN A 252 14.31 -22.30 0.48
CA GLN A 252 12.94 -22.53 0.06
C GLN A 252 12.07 -21.28 0.23
N VAL A 253 12.23 -20.53 1.32
CA VAL A 253 11.51 -19.25 1.53
C VAL A 253 11.88 -18.25 0.43
N GLN A 254 13.17 -18.15 0.09
CA GLN A 254 13.62 -17.27 -0.98
C GLN A 254 13.05 -17.70 -2.35
N GLU A 255 13.04 -18.99 -2.66
CA GLU A 255 12.47 -19.54 -3.90
C GLU A 255 10.96 -19.22 -3.99
N SER A 256 10.20 -19.60 -2.97
CA SER A 256 8.75 -19.39 -2.92
C SER A 256 8.38 -17.91 -2.97
N THR A 257 9.10 -17.05 -2.23
CA THR A 257 8.86 -15.60 -2.25
C THR A 257 9.19 -15.01 -3.61
N THR A 258 10.32 -15.39 -4.21
CA THR A 258 10.70 -14.92 -5.55
C THR A 258 9.59 -15.26 -6.56
N LEU A 259 9.09 -16.50 -6.53
CA LEU A 259 8.01 -16.93 -7.41
C LEU A 259 6.71 -16.13 -7.21
N ILE A 260 6.33 -15.85 -5.96
CA ILE A 260 5.11 -15.09 -5.64
C ILE A 260 5.25 -13.64 -6.12
N LEU A 261 6.36 -12.98 -5.78
CA LEU A 261 6.61 -11.59 -6.20
C LEU A 261 6.70 -11.48 -7.73
N SER A 262 7.36 -12.42 -8.41
CA SER A 262 7.38 -12.46 -9.87
C SER A 262 5.98 -12.60 -10.46
N LYS A 263 5.13 -13.47 -9.90
CA LYS A 263 3.74 -13.60 -10.35
C LYS A 263 2.92 -12.33 -10.15
N ASP A 264 3.14 -11.60 -9.06
CA ASP A 264 2.46 -10.32 -8.83
C ASP A 264 2.90 -9.28 -9.86
N LEU A 265 4.19 -9.24 -10.17
CA LEU A 265 4.76 -8.33 -11.18
C LEU A 265 4.31 -8.69 -12.60
N ASP A 266 4.30 -9.96 -12.97
CA ASP A 266 3.87 -10.43 -14.30
C ASP A 266 2.36 -10.28 -14.51
N GLY A 267 1.59 -10.22 -13.42
CA GLY A 267 0.14 -9.99 -13.45
C GLY A 267 -0.29 -8.53 -13.26
N ASP A 268 0.63 -7.57 -13.30
CA ASP A 268 0.40 -6.14 -13.05
C ASP A 268 -0.30 -5.83 -11.71
N ARG A 269 -0.06 -6.68 -10.68
CA ARG A 269 -0.68 -6.58 -9.35
C ARG A 269 0.20 -5.81 -8.38
N ALA A 270 0.44 -4.53 -8.66
CA ALA A 270 1.32 -3.67 -7.87
C ALA A 270 0.99 -3.66 -6.36
N ALA A 271 -0.29 -3.59 -5.99
CA ALA A 271 -0.71 -3.63 -4.58
C ALA A 271 -0.38 -4.97 -3.89
N ALA A 272 -0.57 -6.10 -4.58
CA ALA A 272 -0.23 -7.43 -4.05
C ALA A 272 1.28 -7.59 -3.89
N PHE A 273 2.04 -7.16 -4.90
CA PHE A 273 3.50 -7.10 -4.85
C PHE A 273 3.96 -6.28 -3.63
N ALA A 274 3.40 -5.08 -3.42
CA ALA A 274 3.75 -4.23 -2.29
C ALA A 274 3.43 -4.90 -0.94
N GLY A 275 2.26 -5.52 -0.80
CA GLY A 275 1.88 -6.26 0.40
C GLY A 275 2.85 -7.42 0.72
N HIS A 276 3.14 -8.27 -0.27
CA HIS A 276 4.09 -9.38 -0.10
C HIS A 276 5.52 -8.90 0.15
N ALA A 277 5.96 -7.84 -0.52
CA ALA A 277 7.28 -7.27 -0.32
C ALA A 277 7.47 -6.68 1.10
N VAL A 278 6.45 -6.01 1.64
CA VAL A 278 6.45 -5.54 3.04
C VAL A 278 6.51 -6.71 4.02
N ALA A 279 5.70 -7.75 3.79
CA ALA A 279 5.71 -8.95 4.62
C ALA A 279 7.09 -9.65 4.62
N TYR A 280 7.72 -9.77 3.45
CA TYR A 280 9.06 -10.35 3.35
C TYR A 280 10.13 -9.47 4.01
N ARG A 281 10.06 -8.13 3.90
CA ARG A 281 11.00 -7.24 4.61
C ARG A 281 10.93 -7.45 6.14
N LYS A 282 9.73 -7.59 6.69
CA LYS A 282 9.51 -7.90 8.12
C LYS A 282 10.08 -9.27 8.51
N TYR A 283 9.87 -10.29 7.67
CA TYR A 283 10.48 -11.61 7.86
C TYR A 283 12.01 -11.50 7.84
N ALA A 284 12.59 -10.81 6.85
CA ALA A 284 14.03 -10.64 6.72
C ALA A 284 14.64 -9.94 7.94
N GLU A 285 13.99 -8.90 8.48
CA GLU A 285 14.40 -8.27 9.74
C GLU A 285 14.37 -9.27 10.91
N SER A 286 13.30 -10.05 11.03
CA SER A 286 13.11 -11.04 12.11
C SER A 286 14.12 -12.18 12.03
N ALA A 287 14.42 -12.65 10.82
CA ALA A 287 15.42 -13.67 10.52
C ALA A 287 16.87 -13.14 10.54
N GLY A 288 17.08 -11.84 10.81
CA GLY A 288 18.41 -11.22 10.83
C GLY A 288 19.09 -11.10 9.45
N LEU A 289 18.32 -11.21 8.37
CA LEU A 289 18.79 -11.13 6.99
C LEU A 289 18.96 -9.67 6.54
N LYS A 290 20.20 -9.17 6.58
CA LYS A 290 20.54 -7.82 6.10
C LYS A 290 20.56 -7.69 4.58
N SER A 291 20.72 -8.78 3.85
CA SER A 291 20.73 -8.81 2.39
C SER A 291 20.29 -10.17 1.89
N SER A 292 19.43 -10.20 0.87
CA SER A 292 19.03 -11.42 0.16
C SER A 292 18.75 -11.11 -1.31
N LYS A 293 18.66 -12.16 -2.14
CA LYS A 293 18.26 -12.01 -3.55
C LYS A 293 16.85 -11.42 -3.67
N VAL A 294 15.97 -11.77 -2.75
CA VAL A 294 14.59 -11.28 -2.69
C VAL A 294 14.53 -9.80 -2.31
N LEU A 295 15.31 -9.34 -1.31
CA LEU A 295 15.37 -7.91 -0.97
C LEU A 295 15.83 -7.08 -2.17
N LYS A 296 16.86 -7.54 -2.90
CA LYS A 296 17.32 -6.88 -4.13
C LYS A 296 16.24 -6.86 -5.23
N LEU A 297 15.47 -7.95 -5.37
CA LEU A 297 14.35 -8.01 -6.30
C LEU A 297 13.26 -7.00 -5.91
N ILE A 298 12.92 -6.90 -4.63
CA ILE A 298 11.95 -5.93 -4.11
C ILE A 298 12.40 -4.50 -4.45
N ASP A 299 13.63 -4.13 -4.12
CA ASP A 299 14.12 -2.76 -4.30
C ASP A 299 14.19 -2.37 -5.78
N SER A 300 14.71 -3.27 -6.64
CA SER A 300 14.81 -3.04 -8.08
C SER A 300 13.44 -2.97 -8.76
N SER A 301 12.49 -3.80 -8.34
CA SER A 301 11.12 -3.80 -8.88
C SER A 301 10.33 -2.59 -8.42
N THR A 302 10.45 -2.19 -7.16
CA THR A 302 9.85 -0.94 -6.64
C THR A 302 10.35 0.26 -7.44
N SER A 303 11.67 0.36 -7.63
CA SER A 303 12.28 1.42 -8.44
C SER A 303 11.80 1.41 -9.90
N ARG A 304 11.57 0.21 -10.47
CA ARG A 304 11.03 0.06 -11.83
C ARG A 304 9.59 0.57 -11.92
N LEU A 305 8.72 0.17 -10.98
CA LEU A 305 7.31 0.56 -10.96
C LEU A 305 7.13 2.06 -10.69
N LEU A 306 7.94 2.67 -9.82
CA LEU A 306 7.94 4.13 -9.62
C LEU A 306 8.33 4.88 -10.91
N ARG A 307 9.33 4.39 -11.65
CA ARG A 307 9.70 4.98 -12.96
C ARG A 307 8.61 4.79 -14.00
N GLU A 308 7.83 3.71 -13.90
CA GLU A 308 6.69 3.46 -14.77
C GLU A 308 5.54 4.42 -14.48
N ALA A 309 5.16 4.62 -13.21
CA ALA A 309 4.20 5.65 -12.81
C ALA A 309 4.64 7.04 -13.31
N ALA A 310 5.92 7.40 -13.16
CA ALA A 310 6.46 8.66 -13.68
C ALA A 310 6.43 8.75 -15.22
N ARG A 311 6.47 7.63 -15.95
CA ARG A 311 6.25 7.60 -17.41
C ARG A 311 4.77 7.77 -17.75
N GLN A 312 3.87 7.14 -17.00
CA GLN A 312 2.42 7.28 -17.17
C GLN A 312 1.98 8.73 -16.98
N VAL A 313 2.48 9.44 -15.95
CA VAL A 313 2.24 10.90 -15.78
C VAL A 313 2.67 11.68 -17.02
N ARG A 314 3.89 11.44 -17.54
CA ARG A 314 4.39 12.11 -18.75
C ARG A 314 3.62 11.75 -20.02
N GLY A 315 3.00 10.57 -20.04
CA GLY A 315 2.14 10.08 -21.12
C GLY A 315 0.67 10.51 -20.99
N GLY A 316 0.31 11.32 -19.99
CA GLY A 316 -1.07 11.75 -19.75
C GLY A 316 -1.97 10.72 -19.07
N GLN A 317 -1.43 9.57 -18.66
CA GLN A 317 -2.14 8.49 -17.95
C GLN A 317 -2.13 8.76 -16.44
N TYR A 318 -2.73 9.88 -16.04
CA TYR A 318 -2.62 10.38 -14.67
C TYR A 318 -3.32 9.49 -13.65
N ALA A 319 -4.51 8.97 -13.99
CA ALA A 319 -5.29 8.10 -13.11
C ALA A 319 -4.53 6.81 -12.78
N GLU A 320 -3.95 6.16 -13.80
CA GLU A 320 -3.14 4.96 -13.67
C GLU A 320 -1.89 5.22 -12.86
N ALA A 321 -1.21 6.35 -13.10
CA ALA A 321 -0.02 6.72 -12.36
C ALA A 321 -0.29 6.96 -10.87
N ILE A 322 -1.36 7.71 -10.55
CA ILE A 322 -1.76 7.98 -9.16
C ILE A 322 -2.12 6.68 -8.45
N ARG A 323 -2.86 5.78 -9.12
CA ARG A 323 -3.17 4.46 -8.58
C ARG A 323 -1.88 3.66 -8.31
N LEU A 324 -0.96 3.62 -9.26
CA LEU A 324 0.30 2.89 -9.11
C LEU A 324 1.18 3.46 -7.98
N TYR A 325 1.25 4.79 -7.83
CA TYR A 325 1.91 5.41 -6.68
C TYR A 325 1.24 5.02 -5.36
N GLY A 326 -0.09 5.04 -5.31
CA GLY A 326 -0.86 4.62 -4.14
C GLY A 326 -0.61 3.15 -3.76
N ASP A 327 -0.61 2.26 -4.74
CA ASP A 327 -0.32 0.83 -4.57
C ASP A 327 1.09 0.59 -4.00
N LEU A 328 2.06 1.47 -4.30
CA LEU A 328 3.46 1.37 -3.84
C LEU A 328 3.73 2.08 -2.51
N ASN A 329 2.81 2.91 -2.01
CA ASN A 329 2.98 3.70 -0.79
C ASN A 329 3.44 2.88 0.44
N PRO A 330 2.98 1.62 0.65
CA PRO A 330 3.46 0.80 1.77
C PRO A 330 4.96 0.46 1.72
N LEU A 331 5.59 0.53 0.55
CA LEU A 331 7.01 0.21 0.37
C LEU A 331 7.92 1.44 0.44
N GLN A 332 7.40 2.58 0.03
CA GLN A 332 8.08 3.88 -0.02
C GLN A 332 7.01 4.97 -0.05
N ASP A 333 7.19 6.05 0.73
CA ASP A 333 6.28 7.19 0.70
C ASP A 333 6.20 7.79 -0.71
N THR A 334 5.00 7.81 -1.28
CA THR A 334 4.70 8.35 -2.62
C THR A 334 3.81 9.59 -2.58
N SER A 335 3.54 10.15 -1.40
CA SER A 335 2.62 11.28 -1.21
C SER A 335 2.95 12.49 -2.10
N GLU A 336 4.21 12.90 -2.17
CA GLU A 336 4.68 13.99 -3.04
C GLU A 336 4.45 13.68 -4.52
N ALA A 337 4.69 12.43 -4.93
CA ALA A 337 4.51 12.01 -6.32
C ALA A 337 3.02 11.98 -6.73
N VAL A 338 2.14 11.56 -5.81
CA VAL A 338 0.68 11.62 -5.99
C VAL A 338 0.22 13.06 -6.11
N ALA A 339 0.68 13.96 -5.23
CA ALA A 339 0.35 15.37 -5.27
C ALA A 339 0.79 16.02 -6.58
N ALA A 340 2.02 15.77 -7.03
CA ALA A 340 2.55 16.26 -8.29
C ALA A 340 1.78 15.73 -9.51
N ALA A 341 1.44 14.43 -9.52
CA ALA A 341 0.65 13.82 -10.60
C ALA A 341 -0.77 14.40 -10.66
N THR A 342 -1.40 14.62 -9.50
CA THR A 342 -2.74 15.22 -9.38
C THR A 342 -2.73 16.67 -9.90
N LEU A 343 -1.71 17.43 -9.53
CA LEU A 343 -1.53 18.80 -9.99
C LEU A 343 -1.33 18.89 -11.50
N ALA A 344 -0.52 17.98 -12.06
CA ALA A 344 -0.32 17.87 -13.50
C ALA A 344 -1.61 17.49 -14.22
N TRP A 345 -2.40 16.57 -13.67
CA TRP A 345 -3.71 16.19 -14.23
C TRP A 345 -4.68 17.37 -14.22
N ASN A 346 -4.80 18.10 -13.10
CA ASN A 346 -5.66 19.27 -13.00
C ASN A 346 -5.24 20.40 -13.96
N THR A 347 -3.95 20.48 -14.30
CA THR A 347 -3.44 21.46 -15.27
C THR A 347 -3.72 21.03 -16.71
N ALA A 348 -3.63 19.73 -17.00
CA ALA A 348 -3.94 19.18 -18.33
C ALA A 348 -5.45 19.15 -18.61
N GLU A 349 -6.27 18.94 -17.59
CA GLU A 349 -7.73 18.86 -17.68
C GLU A 349 -8.40 19.80 -16.64
N PRO A 350 -8.37 21.13 -16.85
CA PRO A 350 -8.86 22.11 -15.89
C PRO A 350 -10.32 21.93 -15.48
N VAL A 351 -11.17 21.38 -16.35
CA VAL A 351 -12.59 21.11 -16.05
C VAL A 351 -12.80 20.30 -14.78
N ARG A 352 -11.84 19.44 -14.42
CA ARG A 352 -11.86 18.62 -13.19
C ARG A 352 -11.83 19.44 -11.90
N LEU A 353 -11.44 20.71 -11.97
CA LEU A 353 -11.52 21.64 -10.83
C LEU A 353 -12.96 22.07 -10.52
N LEU A 354 -13.86 21.97 -11.50
CA LEU A 354 -15.27 22.27 -11.30
C LEU A 354 -15.98 21.11 -10.57
N PRO A 355 -16.96 21.38 -9.69
CA PRO A 355 -17.76 20.33 -9.05
C PRO A 355 -18.39 19.38 -10.07
N GLY A 356 -18.10 18.08 -9.96
CA GLY A 356 -18.59 17.06 -10.90
C GLY A 356 -17.99 17.14 -12.31
N GLY A 357 -16.91 17.90 -12.50
CA GLY A 357 -16.21 18.05 -13.78
C GLY A 357 -15.43 16.81 -14.23
N ASP A 358 -15.34 15.78 -13.38
CA ASP A 358 -14.88 14.43 -13.70
C ASP A 358 -15.93 13.61 -14.46
N VAL A 359 -17.20 14.03 -14.43
CA VAL A 359 -18.29 13.40 -15.17
C VAL A 359 -18.42 14.06 -16.55
N GLN A 360 -18.31 13.25 -17.59
CA GLN A 360 -18.46 13.71 -18.96
C GLN A 360 -19.85 14.33 -19.19
N GLY A 361 -19.89 15.55 -19.73
CA GLY A 361 -21.13 16.27 -20.05
C GLY A 361 -21.74 17.06 -18.89
N SER A 362 -21.10 17.12 -17.72
CA SER A 362 -21.56 17.96 -16.59
C SER A 362 -21.60 19.45 -16.92
N TYR A 363 -20.74 19.90 -17.84
CA TYR A 363 -20.63 21.28 -18.28
C TYR A 363 -20.79 21.35 -19.79
N THR A 364 -21.69 22.23 -20.26
CA THR A 364 -22.01 22.43 -21.68
C THR A 364 -20.95 23.28 -22.38
N LEU A 365 -20.44 24.28 -21.68
CA LEU A 365 -19.36 25.17 -22.12
C LEU A 365 -18.33 25.29 -21.01
N THR A 366 -17.05 25.36 -21.39
CA THR A 366 -15.95 25.59 -20.45
C THR A 366 -14.92 26.53 -21.06
N ALA A 367 -14.30 27.33 -20.20
CA ALA A 367 -13.19 28.21 -20.52
C ALA A 367 -12.11 28.03 -19.46
N SER A 368 -10.84 27.98 -19.85
CA SER A 368 -9.74 27.85 -18.87
C SER A 368 -8.56 28.73 -19.23
N VAL A 369 -7.84 29.16 -18.20
CA VAL A 369 -6.59 29.91 -18.31
C VAL A 369 -5.55 29.35 -17.34
N THR A 370 -4.28 29.50 -17.68
CA THR A 370 -3.16 29.02 -16.86
C THR A 370 -2.22 30.18 -16.53
N GLY A 371 -1.72 30.23 -15.29
CA GLY A 371 -0.79 31.25 -14.82
C GLY A 371 -1.33 32.69 -14.87
N ARG A 372 -2.64 32.87 -14.67
CA ARG A 372 -3.32 34.16 -14.71
C ARG A 372 -4.11 34.39 -13.43
N TYR A 373 -4.36 35.66 -13.12
CA TYR A 373 -5.20 36.08 -11.99
C TYR A 373 -4.75 35.58 -10.61
N GLY A 374 -3.44 35.36 -10.42
CA GLY A 374 -2.89 34.80 -9.18
C GLY A 374 -3.16 33.31 -8.98
N ALA A 375 -3.76 32.64 -9.97
CA ALA A 375 -4.02 31.22 -9.98
C ALA A 375 -3.07 30.49 -10.94
N LYS A 376 -2.71 29.25 -10.58
CA LYS A 376 -1.99 28.35 -11.45
C LYS A 376 -2.87 27.91 -12.62
N VAL A 377 -4.12 27.59 -12.32
CA VAL A 377 -5.17 27.25 -13.29
C VAL A 377 -6.47 27.87 -12.80
N ALA A 378 -7.21 28.50 -13.70
CA ALA A 378 -8.59 28.89 -13.45
C ALA A 378 -9.49 28.37 -14.58
N VAL A 379 -10.68 27.92 -14.22
CA VAL A 379 -11.67 27.37 -15.13
C VAL A 379 -13.04 27.95 -14.80
N ALA A 380 -13.79 28.28 -15.83
CA ALA A 380 -15.19 28.62 -15.75
C ALA A 380 -15.97 27.60 -16.59
N GLY A 381 -17.19 27.27 -16.17
CA GLY A 381 -18.07 26.41 -16.93
C GLY A 381 -19.53 26.74 -16.69
N VAL A 382 -20.36 26.42 -17.68
CA VAL A 382 -21.82 26.48 -17.54
C VAL A 382 -22.33 25.06 -17.36
N ASP A 383 -22.99 24.79 -16.22
CA ASP A 383 -23.54 23.47 -15.94
C ASP A 383 -24.79 23.17 -16.77
N ALA A 384 -25.30 21.93 -16.69
CA ALA A 384 -26.51 21.52 -17.42
C ALA A 384 -27.79 22.29 -17.03
N SER A 385 -27.78 23.05 -15.92
CA SER A 385 -28.88 23.92 -15.51
C SER A 385 -28.70 25.38 -15.96
N GLY A 386 -27.65 25.65 -16.75
CA GLY A 386 -27.32 26.99 -17.24
C GLY A 386 -26.60 27.85 -16.21
N ARG A 387 -26.12 27.31 -15.09
CA ARG A 387 -25.45 28.10 -14.06
C ARG A 387 -23.96 28.25 -14.33
N LEU A 388 -23.45 29.46 -14.16
CA LEU A 388 -22.02 29.73 -14.23
C LEU A 388 -21.33 29.23 -12.96
N VAL A 389 -20.31 28.40 -13.13
CA VAL A 389 -19.44 27.89 -12.07
C VAL A 389 -18.01 28.28 -12.40
N TYR A 390 -17.26 28.71 -11.40
CA TYR A 390 -15.87 29.06 -11.51
C TYR A 390 -15.06 28.31 -10.47
N ALA A 391 -13.89 27.81 -10.86
CA ALA A 391 -12.91 27.27 -9.94
C ALA A 391 -11.51 27.76 -10.29
N ASP A 392 -10.72 28.01 -9.25
CA ASP A 392 -9.31 28.36 -9.37
C ASP A 392 -8.47 27.50 -8.44
N MET A 393 -7.25 27.20 -8.88
CA MET A 393 -6.27 26.46 -8.12
C MET A 393 -5.00 27.32 -8.01
N SER A 394 -4.57 27.61 -6.78
CA SER A 394 -3.33 28.32 -6.49
C SER A 394 -2.09 27.45 -6.72
N ASP A 395 -0.90 28.06 -6.65
CA ASP A 395 0.38 27.37 -6.86
C ASP A 395 0.65 26.26 -5.84
N ASP A 396 0.12 26.39 -4.62
CA ASP A 396 0.19 25.38 -3.56
C ASP A 396 -0.86 24.26 -3.71
N GLY A 397 -1.71 24.33 -4.74
CA GLY A 397 -2.76 23.35 -5.03
C GLY A 397 -4.06 23.57 -4.26
N THR A 398 -4.22 24.68 -3.53
CA THR A 398 -5.49 25.01 -2.88
C THR A 398 -6.56 25.31 -3.92
N LEU A 399 -7.71 24.63 -3.82
CA LEU A 399 -8.85 24.80 -4.72
C LEU A 399 -9.88 25.75 -4.09
N SER A 400 -10.31 26.74 -4.87
CA SER A 400 -11.45 27.59 -4.56
C SER A 400 -12.53 27.43 -5.63
N THR A 401 -13.79 27.41 -5.23
CA THR A 401 -14.93 27.26 -6.14
C THR A 401 -16.01 28.27 -5.82
N ARG A 402 -16.62 28.84 -6.85
CA ARG A 402 -17.70 29.82 -6.76
C ARG A 402 -18.81 29.43 -7.73
N THR A 403 -20.05 29.55 -7.29
CA THR A 403 -21.22 29.25 -8.12
C THR A 403 -22.07 30.50 -8.23
N GLY A 404 -22.34 30.92 -9.46
CA GLY A 404 -23.17 32.06 -9.79
C GLY A 404 -24.63 31.71 -10.00
N GLY A 405 -25.35 32.67 -10.58
CA GLY A 405 -26.71 32.50 -11.07
C GLY A 405 -26.76 31.80 -12.43
N THR A 406 -27.98 31.60 -12.92
CA THR A 406 -28.24 31.13 -14.28
C THR A 406 -27.85 32.21 -15.28
N VAL A 407 -27.13 31.83 -16.32
CA VAL A 407 -26.77 32.73 -17.42
C VAL A 407 -28.03 33.02 -18.26
N PRO A 408 -28.32 34.28 -18.61
CA PRO A 408 -29.42 34.61 -19.52
C PRO A 408 -29.31 33.83 -20.82
N ASP A 409 -30.44 33.32 -21.31
CA ASP A 409 -30.53 32.52 -22.55
C ASP A 409 -29.52 31.36 -22.61
N ALA A 410 -29.34 30.66 -21.48
CA ALA A 410 -28.38 29.56 -21.33
C ALA A 410 -28.45 28.50 -22.45
N ASP A 411 -29.64 28.22 -22.97
CA ASP A 411 -29.88 27.25 -24.06
C ASP A 411 -29.33 27.73 -25.42
N ALA A 412 -29.11 29.04 -25.58
CA ALA A 412 -28.60 29.67 -26.80
C ALA A 412 -27.10 30.03 -26.69
N LEU A 413 -26.43 29.64 -25.60
CA LEU A 413 -25.00 29.88 -25.43
C LEU A 413 -24.18 29.06 -26.42
N ILE A 414 -23.18 29.71 -27.01
CA ILE A 414 -22.28 29.12 -27.99
C ILE A 414 -20.82 29.15 -27.54
N GLU A 415 -20.46 30.06 -26.63
CA GLU A 415 -19.08 30.24 -26.20
C GLU A 415 -19.01 30.79 -24.76
N LEU A 416 -17.97 30.37 -24.04
CA LEU A 416 -17.57 30.93 -22.77
C LEU A 416 -16.09 31.30 -22.89
N THR A 417 -15.71 32.51 -22.47
CA THR A 417 -14.33 32.98 -22.60
C THR A 417 -13.93 33.88 -21.43
N TYR A 418 -12.63 34.05 -21.22
CA TYR A 418 -12.09 35.05 -20.30
C TYR A 418 -11.83 36.34 -21.07
N ASP A 419 -12.36 37.46 -20.57
CA ASP A 419 -12.09 38.78 -21.15
C ASP A 419 -10.88 39.40 -20.47
N GLU A 420 -9.72 39.39 -21.15
CA GLU A 420 -8.46 39.89 -20.60
C GLU A 420 -8.49 41.40 -20.36
N SER A 421 -9.06 42.18 -21.28
CA SER A 421 -9.13 43.64 -21.16
C SER A 421 -9.95 44.07 -19.95
N LEU A 422 -11.14 43.48 -19.77
CA LEU A 422 -11.98 43.72 -18.61
C LEU A 422 -11.37 43.16 -17.33
N SER A 423 -10.67 42.02 -17.40
CA SER A 423 -10.01 41.45 -16.22
C SER A 423 -8.88 42.34 -15.71
N VAL A 424 -8.09 42.92 -16.63
CA VAL A 424 -7.03 43.87 -16.28
C VAL A 424 -7.64 45.16 -15.71
N TYR A 425 -8.67 45.70 -16.36
CA TYR A 425 -9.31 46.94 -15.92
C TYR A 425 -10.02 46.81 -14.57
N SER A 426 -10.66 45.67 -14.29
CA SER A 426 -11.41 45.44 -13.04
C SER A 426 -10.58 44.82 -11.91
N GLU A 427 -9.32 44.48 -12.18
CA GLU A 427 -8.38 43.80 -11.28
C GLU A 427 -8.87 42.44 -10.74
N VAL A 428 -9.90 41.86 -11.35
CA VAL A 428 -10.46 40.54 -11.01
C VAL A 428 -10.76 39.77 -12.29
N PRO A 429 -10.80 38.42 -12.27
CA PRO A 429 -11.19 37.65 -13.45
C PRO A 429 -12.57 38.07 -13.97
N VAL A 430 -12.67 38.27 -15.27
CA VAL A 430 -13.93 38.50 -15.99
C VAL A 430 -14.17 37.38 -16.98
N VAL A 431 -15.32 36.72 -16.84
CA VAL A 431 -15.77 35.64 -17.72
C VAL A 431 -16.97 36.14 -18.52
N THR A 432 -16.91 36.01 -19.84
CA THR A 432 -17.98 36.40 -20.75
C THR A 432 -18.63 35.16 -21.36
N ALA A 433 -19.94 35.05 -21.19
CA ALA A 433 -20.79 34.09 -21.86
C ALA A 433 -21.40 34.73 -23.12
N ILE A 434 -21.28 34.04 -24.25
CA ILE A 434 -21.72 34.53 -25.56
C ILE A 434 -22.81 33.61 -26.09
N GLY A 435 -23.96 34.20 -26.41
CA GLY A 435 -25.11 33.52 -26.99
C GLY A 435 -25.40 33.95 -28.42
N SER A 436 -25.98 33.05 -29.20
CA SER A 436 -26.50 33.37 -30.54
C SER A 436 -27.94 33.88 -30.47
N ARG A 437 -28.30 34.82 -31.35
CA ARG A 437 -29.69 35.28 -31.54
C ARG A 437 -30.19 35.02 -32.95
N GLU A 438 -31.51 34.96 -33.12
CA GLU A 438 -32.15 34.71 -34.42
C GLU A 438 -31.98 35.87 -35.42
N ASP A 439 -31.77 37.10 -34.92
CA ASP A 439 -31.55 38.31 -35.72
C ASP A 439 -30.11 38.46 -36.25
N GLY A 440 -29.26 37.46 -36.00
CA GLY A 440 -27.85 37.44 -36.41
C GLY A 440 -26.90 38.16 -35.45
N ARG A 441 -27.42 38.85 -34.42
CA ARG A 441 -26.60 39.45 -33.34
C ARG A 441 -26.16 38.39 -32.33
N ARG A 442 -25.31 38.80 -31.39
CA ARG A 442 -24.87 37.99 -30.25
C ARG A 442 -25.31 38.64 -28.95
N THR A 443 -25.64 37.82 -27.96
CA THR A 443 -25.79 38.26 -26.57
C THR A 443 -24.44 38.12 -25.87
N PHE A 444 -23.97 39.17 -25.21
CA PHE A 444 -22.77 39.15 -24.39
C PHE A 444 -23.18 39.38 -22.94
N THR A 445 -22.86 38.43 -22.07
CA THR A 445 -23.05 38.57 -20.62
C THR A 445 -21.73 38.33 -19.90
N ALA A 446 -21.17 39.39 -19.31
CA ALA A 446 -19.91 39.31 -18.58
C ALA A 446 -20.13 39.25 -17.07
N TYR A 447 -19.25 38.54 -16.37
CA TYR A 447 -19.30 38.33 -14.93
C TYR A 447 -17.94 38.61 -14.31
N THR A 448 -17.93 39.40 -13.24
CA THR A 448 -16.75 39.56 -12.38
C THR A 448 -16.72 38.44 -11.35
N ILE A 449 -15.54 37.87 -11.14
CA ILE A 449 -15.31 36.80 -10.16
C ILE A 449 -14.56 37.38 -8.96
N ARG A 450 -15.22 37.47 -7.81
CA ARG A 450 -14.64 38.00 -6.57
C ARG A 450 -14.66 36.96 -5.45
N PRO A 451 -13.87 37.12 -4.37
CA PRO A 451 -13.91 36.21 -3.23
C PRO A 451 -15.32 35.97 -2.67
N GLU A 452 -16.15 37.01 -2.64
CA GLU A 452 -17.53 37.00 -2.17
C GLU A 452 -18.53 36.29 -3.11
N GLY A 453 -18.19 36.10 -4.38
CA GLY A 453 -19.05 35.43 -5.35
C GLY A 453 -18.89 35.90 -6.80
N ILE A 454 -19.84 35.48 -7.62
CA ILE A 454 -19.92 35.84 -9.05
C ILE A 454 -20.99 36.92 -9.20
N SER A 455 -20.63 38.05 -9.80
CA SER A 455 -21.56 39.18 -10.04
C SER A 455 -21.57 39.58 -11.51
N GLN A 456 -22.76 39.75 -12.09
CA GLN A 456 -22.92 40.19 -13.47
C GLN A 456 -22.38 41.62 -13.63
N LEU A 457 -21.51 41.82 -14.61
CA LEU A 457 -20.95 43.11 -14.99
C LEU A 457 -21.82 43.82 -16.02
N PHE A 458 -22.29 43.09 -17.03
CA PHE A 458 -23.23 43.58 -18.03
C PHE A 458 -23.96 42.44 -18.72
N SER A 459 -25.07 42.77 -19.38
CA SER A 459 -25.74 41.91 -20.36
C SER A 459 -26.34 42.81 -21.44
N PHE A 460 -25.90 42.65 -22.68
CA PHE A 460 -26.43 43.38 -23.84
C PHE A 460 -26.31 42.52 -25.09
N ALA A 461 -27.02 42.88 -26.15
CA ALA A 461 -26.82 42.28 -27.46
C ALA A 461 -26.30 43.28 -28.49
N GLY A 462 -25.51 42.76 -29.42
CA GLY A 462 -24.96 43.51 -30.54
C GLY A 462 -24.07 42.65 -31.45
N GLY A 463 -23.36 43.31 -32.37
CA GLY A 463 -22.36 42.69 -33.24
C GLY A 463 -21.04 42.39 -32.53
N GLY A 464 -20.69 43.18 -31.50
CA GLY A 464 -19.48 43.03 -30.69
C GLY A 464 -19.36 44.17 -29.66
N TYR A 465 -18.36 44.07 -28.79
CA TYR A 465 -18.05 45.15 -27.84
C TYR A 465 -16.54 45.38 -27.70
N GLU A 466 -16.19 46.59 -27.26
CA GLU A 466 -14.81 46.99 -26.97
C GLU A 466 -14.76 47.86 -25.72
N LEU A 467 -13.81 47.57 -24.82
CA LEU A 467 -13.51 48.40 -23.66
C LEU A 467 -12.60 49.56 -24.06
N MET A 468 -13.04 50.78 -23.81
CA MET A 468 -12.25 51.99 -23.97
C MET A 468 -11.41 52.20 -22.72
N ALA A 469 -10.11 51.90 -22.78
CA ALA A 469 -9.22 51.98 -21.61
C ALA A 469 -9.06 53.42 -21.07
N GLU A 470 -9.32 54.44 -21.89
CA GLU A 470 -9.15 55.86 -21.56
C GLU A 470 -10.19 56.36 -20.56
N ASP A 471 -11.45 55.96 -20.73
CA ASP A 471 -12.59 56.42 -19.92
C ASP A 471 -13.36 55.27 -19.23
N GLY A 472 -12.94 54.03 -19.45
CA GLY A 472 -13.55 52.84 -18.89
C GLY A 472 -14.94 52.54 -19.44
N SER A 473 -15.34 53.14 -20.57
CA SER A 473 -16.63 52.87 -21.19
C SER A 473 -16.58 51.63 -22.08
N ILE A 474 -17.73 51.00 -22.31
CA ILE A 474 -17.87 49.90 -23.28
C ILE A 474 -18.62 50.40 -24.49
N ARG A 475 -18.03 50.27 -25.68
CA ARG A 475 -18.68 50.53 -26.96
C ARG A 475 -19.26 49.23 -27.50
N VAL A 476 -20.54 49.21 -27.81
CA VAL A 476 -21.25 48.05 -28.37
C VAL A 476 -21.73 48.38 -29.77
N SER A 477 -21.25 47.66 -30.77
CA SER A 477 -21.65 47.85 -32.16
C SER A 477 -22.96 47.13 -32.47
N ASP A 478 -23.79 47.72 -33.35
CA ASP A 478 -25.07 47.16 -33.80
C ASP A 478 -25.97 46.68 -32.64
N THR A 479 -26.17 47.55 -31.65
CA THR A 479 -26.92 47.22 -30.43
C THR A 479 -28.42 47.02 -30.71
N ASP A 480 -29.09 46.19 -29.90
CA ASP A 480 -30.54 45.92 -30.00
C ASP A 480 -31.44 46.90 -29.22
N LEU A 481 -30.88 48.01 -28.75
CA LEU A 481 -31.63 49.06 -28.03
C LEU A 481 -32.68 49.71 -28.93
N ALA A 482 -33.88 49.94 -28.40
CA ALA A 482 -35.05 50.44 -29.15
C ALA A 482 -34.85 51.82 -29.82
N GLU A 483 -33.84 52.58 -29.40
CA GLU A 483 -33.47 53.89 -29.98
C GLU A 483 -32.34 53.77 -31.03
N GLY A 484 -31.71 52.60 -31.17
CA GLY A 484 -30.66 52.32 -32.13
C GLY A 484 -31.24 51.90 -33.48
N GLN A 485 -30.89 52.62 -34.55
CA GLN A 485 -31.02 52.09 -35.90
C GLN A 485 -29.90 51.08 -36.17
N ASP A 486 -30.14 50.10 -37.05
CA ASP A 486 -29.13 49.13 -37.50
C ASP A 486 -27.80 49.83 -37.83
N GLY A 487 -26.70 49.33 -37.26
CA GLY A 487 -25.34 49.86 -37.49
C GLY A 487 -24.89 50.99 -36.57
N GLN A 488 -25.68 51.41 -35.57
CA GLN A 488 -25.23 52.39 -34.56
C GLN A 488 -24.41 51.74 -33.43
N THR A 489 -23.49 52.50 -32.85
CA THR A 489 -22.67 52.09 -31.70
C THR A 489 -23.24 52.72 -30.42
N ALA A 490 -23.49 51.94 -29.38
CA ALA A 490 -23.89 52.44 -28.07
C ALA A 490 -22.71 52.50 -27.10
N ILE A 491 -22.73 53.46 -26.19
CA ILE A 491 -21.79 53.60 -25.09
C ILE A 491 -22.48 53.18 -23.80
N PHE A 492 -21.84 52.27 -23.08
CA PHE A 492 -22.21 51.84 -21.75
C PHE A 492 -21.17 52.34 -20.75
N ARG A 493 -21.64 52.85 -19.61
CA ARG A 493 -20.78 53.36 -18.54
C ARG A 493 -21.09 52.64 -17.24
N GLN A 494 -20.08 52.52 -16.38
CA GLN A 494 -20.23 51.81 -15.13
C GLN A 494 -21.04 52.65 -14.11
N VAL A 495 -22.14 52.10 -13.64
CA VAL A 495 -23.02 52.66 -12.60
C VAL A 495 -23.21 51.58 -11.54
N ASN A 496 -22.88 51.88 -10.28
CA ASN A 496 -23.01 50.94 -9.14
C ASN A 496 -22.36 49.56 -9.36
N GLY A 497 -21.27 49.48 -10.13
CA GLY A 497 -20.53 48.25 -10.37
C GLY A 497 -20.99 47.42 -11.58
N ALA A 498 -22.07 47.82 -12.27
CA ALA A 498 -22.51 47.24 -13.54
C ALA A 498 -22.45 48.26 -14.67
N TYR A 499 -22.34 47.83 -15.92
CA TYR A 499 -22.42 48.73 -17.06
C TYR A 499 -23.88 48.92 -17.49
N GLU A 500 -24.29 50.18 -17.54
CA GLU A 500 -25.62 50.59 -17.99
C GLU A 500 -25.49 51.44 -19.25
N PHE A 501 -26.52 51.40 -20.09
CA PHE A 501 -26.58 52.23 -21.30
C PHE A 501 -26.49 53.71 -20.92
N SER A 502 -25.64 54.45 -21.64
CA SER A 502 -25.46 55.88 -21.42
C SER A 502 -25.92 56.71 -22.61
N GLU A 503 -25.42 56.42 -23.82
CA GLU A 503 -25.73 57.21 -25.02
C GLU A 503 -25.42 56.43 -26.31
N ILE A 504 -25.93 56.91 -27.44
CA ILE A 504 -25.54 56.43 -28.78
C ILE A 504 -24.33 57.24 -29.25
N TYR A 505 -23.23 56.56 -29.56
CA TYR A 505 -22.05 57.16 -30.17
C TYR A 505 -22.38 57.64 -31.58
N ARG A 506 -22.34 58.96 -31.79
CA ARG A 506 -22.37 59.58 -33.10
C ARG A 506 -20.99 60.13 -33.40
N GLU A 507 -20.32 59.54 -34.37
CA GLU A 507 -19.09 60.12 -34.90
C GLU A 507 -19.44 61.48 -35.52
N VAL A 508 -18.91 62.57 -34.96
CA VAL A 508 -19.08 63.91 -35.52
C VAL A 508 -18.14 64.00 -36.72
N THR A 509 -18.65 63.70 -37.91
CA THR A 509 -17.89 63.86 -39.14
C THR A 509 -17.80 65.33 -39.50
N TYR A 510 -16.61 65.92 -39.35
CA TYR A 510 -16.33 67.24 -39.90
C TYR A 510 -15.98 67.09 -41.38
N THR A 511 -16.70 67.78 -42.26
CA THR A 511 -16.34 67.85 -43.68
C THR A 511 -15.15 68.78 -43.84
N THR A 512 -14.04 68.29 -44.40
CA THR A 512 -12.89 69.17 -44.72
C THR A 512 -13.25 70.05 -45.91
N ILE A 513 -13.20 71.36 -45.72
CA ILE A 513 -13.48 72.36 -46.75
C ILE A 513 -12.35 73.38 -46.85
N ASP A 514 -12.29 74.09 -47.97
CA ASP A 514 -11.49 75.30 -48.06
C ASP A 514 -12.19 76.48 -47.40
N ALA A 515 -11.44 77.44 -46.82
CA ALA A 515 -12.04 78.63 -46.20
C ALA A 515 -12.89 79.46 -47.18
N THR A 516 -12.60 79.40 -48.48
CA THR A 516 -13.41 80.05 -49.54
C THR A 516 -14.78 79.41 -49.76
N GLN A 517 -14.99 78.20 -49.24
CA GLN A 517 -16.25 77.46 -49.35
C GLN A 517 -17.12 77.62 -48.10
N LEU A 518 -16.66 78.34 -47.07
CA LEU A 518 -17.30 78.38 -45.77
C LEU A 518 -18.78 78.77 -45.84
N GLU A 519 -19.11 79.78 -46.65
CA GLU A 519 -20.47 80.27 -46.83
C GLU A 519 -21.37 79.32 -47.64
N LEU A 520 -20.81 78.31 -48.31
CA LEU A 520 -21.57 77.25 -49.00
C LEU A 520 -22.02 76.14 -48.02
N HIS A 521 -21.48 76.15 -46.79
CA HIS A 521 -21.73 75.15 -45.75
C HIS A 521 -22.30 75.78 -44.46
N PRO A 522 -23.40 76.55 -44.51
CA PRO A 522 -23.97 77.18 -43.32
C PRO A 522 -24.54 76.13 -42.36
N TYR A 523 -24.22 76.26 -41.07
CA TYR A 523 -24.61 75.34 -39.98
C TYR A 523 -24.10 73.90 -40.14
N GLU A 524 -23.21 73.62 -41.09
CA GLU A 524 -22.52 72.34 -41.20
C GLU A 524 -21.24 72.37 -40.36
N LYS A 525 -20.93 71.25 -39.70
CA LYS A 525 -19.66 71.08 -38.99
C LYS A 525 -18.56 70.78 -40.00
N VAL A 526 -17.59 71.66 -40.07
CA VAL A 526 -16.53 71.63 -41.08
C VAL A 526 -15.16 71.79 -40.45
N THR A 527 -14.14 71.33 -41.15
CA THR A 527 -12.73 71.50 -40.79
C THR A 527 -12.02 72.30 -41.87
N LEU A 528 -11.29 73.33 -41.46
CA LEU A 528 -10.49 74.21 -42.31
C LEU A 528 -9.05 74.26 -41.83
N SER A 529 -8.09 74.33 -42.76
CA SER A 529 -6.69 74.67 -42.45
C SER A 529 -6.46 76.16 -42.68
N CYS A 530 -5.98 76.87 -41.67
CA CYS A 530 -5.77 78.32 -41.71
C CYS A 530 -4.55 78.74 -40.88
N ASP A 531 -4.04 79.93 -41.15
CA ASP A 531 -3.05 80.61 -40.33
C ASP A 531 -3.75 81.59 -39.39
N ILE A 532 -3.58 81.41 -38.08
CA ILE A 532 -4.29 82.17 -37.05
C ILE A 532 -3.39 83.26 -36.47
N TYR A 533 -3.89 84.48 -36.38
CA TYR A 533 -3.22 85.61 -35.71
C TYR A 533 -4.23 86.41 -34.88
N ILE A 534 -3.71 87.36 -34.08
CA ILE A 534 -4.52 88.27 -33.27
C ILE A 534 -4.48 89.66 -33.91
N ASP A 535 -5.65 90.25 -34.18
CA ASP A 535 -5.75 91.61 -34.73
C ASP A 535 -5.45 92.69 -33.67
N SER A 536 -5.39 93.97 -34.07
CA SER A 536 -5.06 95.05 -33.12
C SER A 536 -6.14 95.27 -32.03
N ALA A 537 -7.36 94.78 -32.27
CA ALA A 537 -8.48 94.79 -31.34
C ALA A 537 -8.49 93.56 -30.40
N GLY A 538 -7.50 92.65 -30.52
CA GLY A 538 -7.36 91.47 -29.68
C GLY A 538 -8.22 90.27 -30.10
N ARG A 539 -8.76 90.26 -31.33
CA ARG A 539 -9.59 89.17 -31.86
C ARG A 539 -8.75 88.15 -32.62
N MET A 540 -9.16 86.89 -32.51
CA MET A 540 -8.55 85.78 -33.24
C MET A 540 -9.07 85.78 -34.68
N VAL A 541 -8.17 86.01 -35.63
CA VAL A 541 -8.46 86.02 -37.07
C VAL A 541 -7.70 84.89 -37.72
N ALA A 542 -8.41 84.10 -38.54
CA ALA A 542 -7.83 83.07 -39.38
C ALA A 542 -7.76 83.56 -40.83
N SER A 543 -6.64 83.28 -41.49
CA SER A 543 -6.45 83.50 -42.92
C SER A 543 -6.16 82.17 -43.62
N SER A 544 -6.86 81.91 -44.73
CA SER A 544 -6.56 80.78 -45.60
C SER A 544 -6.94 81.09 -47.03
N ASN A 545 -6.00 80.86 -47.96
CA ASN A 545 -6.19 81.12 -49.39
C ASN A 545 -6.75 82.51 -49.73
N GLY A 546 -6.34 83.53 -48.97
CA GLY A 546 -6.78 84.92 -49.15
C GLY A 546 -8.16 85.24 -48.59
N ARG A 547 -8.80 84.30 -47.89
CA ARG A 547 -10.05 84.51 -47.14
C ARG A 547 -9.74 84.68 -45.66
N TYR A 548 -10.29 85.74 -45.07
CA TYR A 548 -10.22 86.00 -43.64
C TYR A 548 -11.52 85.61 -42.96
N LEU A 549 -11.43 85.14 -41.73
CA LEU A 549 -12.56 84.78 -40.88
C LEU A 549 -12.23 85.07 -39.41
N ILE A 550 -13.23 85.49 -38.63
CA ILE A 550 -13.09 85.67 -37.18
C ILE A 550 -13.39 84.34 -36.49
N LEU A 551 -12.52 83.93 -35.57
CA LEU A 551 -12.71 82.75 -34.75
C LEU A 551 -13.33 83.15 -33.40
N GLN A 552 -14.50 82.57 -33.09
CA GLN A 552 -15.16 82.73 -31.79
C GLN A 552 -15.39 81.37 -31.13
N GLY A 553 -15.37 81.29 -29.81
CA GLY A 553 -15.52 80.03 -29.06
C GLY A 553 -14.21 79.58 -28.40
N GLU A 554 -14.03 78.26 -28.24
CA GLU A 554 -12.85 77.68 -27.60
C GLU A 554 -11.65 77.69 -28.55
N THR A 555 -10.93 78.80 -28.56
CA THR A 555 -9.81 79.01 -29.49
C THR A 555 -8.43 78.80 -28.86
N GLY A 556 -8.36 78.62 -27.54
CA GLY A 556 -7.14 78.23 -26.81
C GLY A 556 -5.93 79.17 -26.93
N GLY A 557 -6.08 80.34 -27.55
CA GLY A 557 -4.98 81.28 -27.83
C GLY A 557 -3.97 80.78 -28.89
N VAL A 558 -4.35 79.81 -29.72
CA VAL A 558 -3.46 79.23 -30.75
C VAL A 558 -3.23 80.23 -31.89
N THR A 559 -1.96 80.52 -32.19
CA THR A 559 -1.53 81.33 -33.35
C THR A 559 -0.61 80.53 -34.26
N GLY A 560 -0.53 80.90 -35.54
CA GLY A 560 0.19 80.16 -36.58
C GLY A 560 -0.70 79.17 -37.33
N LEU A 561 -0.09 78.30 -38.13
CA LEU A 561 -0.80 77.33 -38.95
C LEU A 561 -1.53 76.30 -38.07
N ALA A 562 -2.83 76.15 -38.28
CA ALA A 562 -3.70 75.29 -37.51
C ALA A 562 -4.82 74.69 -38.37
N VAL A 563 -5.36 73.58 -37.89
CA VAL A 563 -6.62 73.00 -38.33
C VAL A 563 -7.69 73.43 -37.34
N VAL A 564 -8.73 74.10 -37.82
CA VAL A 564 -9.85 74.59 -37.03
C VAL A 564 -11.09 73.81 -37.43
N SER A 565 -11.77 73.25 -36.45
CA SER A 565 -13.04 72.54 -36.64
C SER A 565 -14.14 73.27 -35.90
N GLY A 566 -15.30 73.42 -36.54
CA GLY A 566 -16.39 74.25 -36.03
C GLY A 566 -17.50 74.42 -37.04
N GLN A 567 -18.28 75.49 -36.91
CA GLN A 567 -19.42 75.78 -37.77
C GLN A 567 -19.56 77.27 -38.09
N PHE A 568 -20.03 77.56 -39.29
CA PHE A 568 -20.40 78.91 -39.71
C PHE A 568 -21.90 79.13 -39.53
N GLU A 569 -22.29 80.06 -38.66
CA GLU A 569 -23.70 80.31 -38.31
C GLU A 569 -24.31 81.51 -39.07
N ASN A 570 -23.83 81.81 -40.29
CA ASN A 570 -24.24 82.99 -41.07
C ASN A 570 -23.96 84.34 -40.39
N GLY A 571 -23.07 84.39 -39.40
CA GLY A 571 -22.63 85.61 -38.73
C GLY A 571 -21.46 86.27 -39.45
N TYR A 572 -21.41 87.60 -39.47
CA TYR A 572 -20.30 88.37 -40.02
C TYR A 572 -19.94 89.52 -39.08
N ASP A 573 -18.67 89.90 -39.07
CA ASP A 573 -18.15 91.01 -38.26
C ASP A 573 -16.93 91.64 -38.94
N TYR A 574 -16.53 92.85 -38.53
CA TYR A 574 -15.42 93.60 -39.13
C TYR A 574 -14.08 93.20 -38.52
N ALA A 575 -13.21 92.47 -39.20
CA ALA A 575 -11.84 92.17 -38.74
C ALA A 575 -10.82 93.18 -39.28
N GLU A 576 -9.78 93.52 -38.52
CA GLU A 576 -8.62 94.21 -39.08
C GLU A 576 -7.63 93.18 -39.65
N THR A 577 -7.38 93.26 -40.94
CA THR A 577 -6.47 92.36 -41.66
C THR A 577 -5.28 93.15 -42.22
N ASP A 578 -4.29 92.45 -42.75
CA ASP A 578 -3.16 93.05 -43.47
C ASP A 578 -3.56 93.88 -44.71
N ALA A 579 -4.80 93.71 -45.19
CA ALA A 579 -5.41 94.50 -46.26
C ALA A 579 -6.35 95.62 -45.76
N GLY A 580 -6.40 95.88 -44.44
CA GLY A 580 -7.26 96.86 -43.79
C GLY A 580 -8.49 96.24 -43.12
N GLU A 581 -9.44 97.07 -42.68
CA GLU A 581 -10.69 96.62 -42.05
C GLU A 581 -11.60 95.93 -43.08
N GLN A 582 -11.97 94.68 -42.85
CA GLN A 582 -12.78 93.85 -43.75
C GLN A 582 -13.98 93.25 -43.03
N TYR A 583 -15.13 93.18 -43.71
CA TYR A 583 -16.31 92.46 -43.22
C TYR A 583 -16.21 90.98 -43.59
N VAL A 584 -16.02 90.12 -42.58
CA VAL A 584 -15.62 88.72 -42.73
C VAL A 584 -16.57 87.78 -41.98
N PRO A 585 -16.70 86.52 -42.41
CA PRO A 585 -17.51 85.52 -41.70
C PRO A 585 -16.98 85.24 -40.29
N VAL A 586 -17.89 84.98 -39.35
CA VAL A 586 -17.59 84.52 -37.98
C VAL A 586 -17.76 83.02 -37.91
N PHE A 587 -16.67 82.31 -37.57
CA PHE A 587 -16.63 80.86 -37.42
C PHE A 587 -16.63 80.49 -35.93
N ILE A 588 -17.63 79.71 -35.52
CA ILE A 588 -17.77 79.21 -34.16
C ILE A 588 -16.94 77.93 -34.02
N VAL A 589 -15.89 78.01 -33.23
CA VAL A 589 -14.88 76.97 -33.08
C VAL A 589 -15.30 75.95 -32.03
N ASP A 590 -15.32 74.68 -32.43
CA ASP A 590 -15.44 73.53 -31.53
C ASP A 590 -14.06 73.07 -31.04
N SER A 591 -13.04 73.07 -31.90
CA SER A 591 -11.67 72.66 -31.56
C SER A 591 -10.62 73.24 -32.51
N ILE A 592 -9.41 73.48 -32.01
CA ILE A 592 -8.24 73.88 -32.81
C ILE A 592 -7.08 72.91 -32.57
N GLY A 593 -6.54 72.34 -33.65
CA GLY A 593 -5.29 71.58 -33.64
C GLY A 593 -4.17 72.37 -34.30
N SER A 594 -3.13 72.74 -33.55
CA SER A 594 -1.96 73.41 -34.16
C SER A 594 -1.22 72.43 -35.09
N LEU A 595 -0.89 72.88 -36.30
CA LEU A 595 0.02 72.16 -37.20
C LEU A 595 1.49 72.52 -36.94
N SER A 596 1.73 73.39 -35.96
CA SER A 596 3.03 73.92 -35.60
C SER A 596 3.65 73.10 -34.45
N ILE A 597 3.87 71.80 -34.68
CA ILE A 597 4.83 71.00 -33.91
C ILE A 597 5.91 70.52 -34.90
N GLN A 598 6.97 71.31 -35.03
CA GLN A 598 8.32 70.77 -35.20
C GLN A 598 9.13 71.18 -33.97
N ILE A 599 9.61 70.13 -33.30
CA ILE A 599 10.14 70.05 -31.94
C ILE A 599 11.55 70.69 -31.84
N PRO A 600 12.10 70.88 -30.63
CA PRO A 600 12.78 69.78 -29.91
C PRO A 600 12.27 69.47 -28.50
#